data_AF-A0A6P5RL21-F1
#
_entry.id   AF-A0A6P5RL21-F1
#
_cell.length_a   1.000
_cell.length_b   1.000
_cell.length_c   1.000
_cell.angle_alpha   90.00
_cell.angle_beta   90.00
_cell.angle_gamma   90.00
#
_symmetry.space_group_name_H-M   'P 1'
#
loop_
_entity.id
_entity.type
_entity.pdbx_description
1 polymer ?
#
loop_
_entity_poly.entity_id
_entity_poly.type
_entity_poly.pdbx_seq_one_letter_code
_entity_poly.pdbx_strand_id
1 'polypeptide(L)'
;MPENCTVPSITADQYASRSAMLSSLVVSWSPMLQSVPKISSVPQDGAAISVLAVGGKSGKVSLWRMPVPECYSVDQSRVPASVVLIGIFQAHDSWITAISWALLDSDSSSPQVLLATASSDGSVRIWLAYNEILLKSSEPTHTSFSLLKEVATVDFVPVSVLSVIVPAKSPHKMHLAVGKGSGSFELWICDISSKKIDKIGPYDAHNQT
;
A
#
# COMPACT_ATOMS: atom_id res chain seq x y z
N MET A 1 -15.97 -15.72 -47.58
CA MET A 1 -14.84 -16.38 -46.90
C MET A 1 -14.78 -15.85 -45.48
N PRO A 2 -14.74 -16.69 -44.43
CA PRO A 2 -14.59 -16.18 -43.08
C PRO A 2 -13.12 -15.79 -42.86
N GLU A 3 -12.89 -14.57 -42.40
CA GLU A 3 -11.58 -14.13 -41.92
C GLU A 3 -11.20 -15.00 -40.72
N ASN A 4 -10.09 -15.73 -40.83
CA ASN A 4 -9.47 -16.40 -39.70
C ASN A 4 -8.98 -15.31 -38.74
N CYS A 5 -9.82 -14.94 -37.77
CA CYS A 5 -9.38 -14.18 -36.61
C CYS A 5 -8.43 -15.06 -35.79
N THR A 6 -7.15 -15.06 -36.16
CA THR A 6 -6.07 -15.59 -35.33
C THR A 6 -5.85 -14.63 -34.18
N VAL A 7 -6.74 -14.65 -33.20
CA VAL A 7 -6.51 -14.00 -31.91
C VAL A 7 -5.30 -14.70 -31.29
N PRO A 8 -4.23 -13.98 -30.89
CA PRO A 8 -3.05 -14.62 -30.33
C PRO A 8 -3.45 -15.47 -29.11
N SER A 9 -3.24 -16.78 -29.20
CA SER A 9 -3.48 -17.69 -28.08
C SER A 9 -2.47 -17.38 -26.99
N ILE A 10 -2.95 -16.93 -25.84
CA ILE A 10 -2.08 -16.70 -24.67
C ILE A 10 -1.63 -18.03 -24.10
N THR A 11 -0.38 -18.10 -23.63
CA THR A 11 0.14 -19.31 -22.97
C THR A 11 -0.52 -19.50 -21.60
N ALA A 12 -0.46 -20.72 -21.05
CA ALA A 12 -0.93 -21.00 -19.70
C ALA A 12 -0.27 -20.07 -18.66
N ASP A 13 1.03 -19.78 -18.81
CA ASP A 13 1.77 -18.88 -17.92
C ASP A 13 1.29 -17.43 -18.05
N GLN A 14 1.00 -16.97 -19.27
CA GLN A 14 0.44 -15.64 -19.51
C GLN A 14 -0.97 -15.53 -18.92
N TYR A 15 -1.80 -16.58 -19.05
CA TYR A 15 -3.11 -16.63 -18.43
C TYR A 15 -3.01 -16.60 -16.91
N ALA A 16 -2.16 -17.44 -16.32
CA ALA A 16 -1.96 -17.50 -14.87
C ALA A 16 -1.44 -16.17 -14.31
N SER A 17 -0.48 -15.54 -14.97
CA SER A 17 0.06 -14.23 -14.60
C SER A 17 -1.02 -13.14 -14.65
N ARG A 18 -1.81 -13.09 -15.74
CA ARG A 18 -2.93 -12.15 -15.88
C ARG A 18 -4.01 -12.39 -14.83
N SER A 19 -4.38 -13.65 -14.60
CA SER A 19 -5.40 -14.05 -13.63
C SER A 19 -4.97 -13.75 -12.19
N ALA A 20 -3.69 -13.95 -11.86
CA ALA A 20 -3.14 -13.63 -10.55
C ALA A 20 -3.10 -12.12 -10.28
N MET A 21 -2.89 -11.30 -11.32
CA MET A 21 -3.02 -9.83 -11.24
C MET A 21 -4.48 -9.37 -11.08
N LEU A 22 -5.44 -10.09 -11.67
CA LEU A 22 -6.86 -9.77 -11.57
C LEU A 22 -7.51 -10.31 -10.27
N SER A 23 -6.82 -11.21 -9.57
CA SER A 23 -7.27 -11.78 -8.30
C SER A 23 -6.91 -10.87 -7.13
N SER A 24 -7.59 -9.72 -7.03
CA SER A 24 -7.52 -8.84 -5.86
C SER A 24 -8.02 -9.59 -4.62
N LEU A 25 -7.25 -9.51 -3.53
CA LEU A 25 -7.58 -10.11 -2.23
C LEU A 25 -7.87 -9.06 -1.17
N VAL A 26 -7.09 -7.98 -1.18
CA VAL A 26 -7.15 -6.95 -0.14
C VAL A 26 -6.96 -5.58 -0.76
N VAL A 27 -7.69 -4.61 -0.23
CA VAL A 27 -7.58 -3.21 -0.60
C VAL A 27 -7.41 -2.35 0.65
N SER A 28 -6.70 -1.22 0.51
CA SER A 28 -6.54 -0.28 1.61
C SER A 28 -6.32 1.13 1.08
N TRP A 29 -7.04 2.10 1.66
CA TRP A 29 -6.94 3.50 1.31
C TRP A 29 -5.80 4.17 2.09
N SER A 30 -4.98 4.95 1.39
CA SER A 30 -4.03 5.84 2.05
C SER A 30 -4.78 6.93 2.83
N PRO A 31 -4.12 7.54 3.83
CA PRO A 31 -4.50 8.85 4.32
C PRO A 31 -4.60 9.85 3.16
N MET A 32 -5.38 10.92 3.35
CA MET A 32 -5.52 11.98 2.36
C MET A 32 -4.17 12.68 2.16
N LEU A 33 -3.73 12.78 0.91
CA LEU A 33 -2.49 13.45 0.53
C LEU A 33 -2.83 14.80 -0.08
N GLN A 34 -2.15 15.85 0.38
CA GLN A 34 -2.34 17.21 -0.12
C GLN A 34 -1.00 17.73 -0.66
N SER A 35 -1.03 18.51 -1.73
CA SER A 35 0.14 19.30 -2.11
C SER A 35 0.27 20.47 -1.14
N VAL A 36 1.41 20.60 -0.46
CA VAL A 36 1.69 21.80 0.33
C VAL A 36 1.77 22.99 -0.64
N PRO A 37 0.98 24.06 -0.46
CA PRO A 37 1.06 25.22 -1.33
C PRO A 37 2.45 25.85 -1.16
N LYS A 38 3.24 25.89 -2.25
CA LYS A 38 4.41 26.77 -2.30
C LYS A 38 3.92 28.20 -2.11
N ILE A 39 4.54 28.93 -1.19
CA ILE A 39 4.31 30.36 -0.90
C ILE A 39 4.24 31.12 -2.23
N SER A 40 3.03 31.26 -2.75
CA SER A 40 2.73 31.97 -3.97
C SER A 40 1.36 32.59 -3.74
N SER A 41 1.25 33.87 -4.10
CA SER A 41 0.12 34.75 -3.81
C SER A 41 -1.15 34.44 -4.63
N VAL A 42 -1.23 33.24 -5.21
CA VAL A 42 -2.36 32.79 -6.04
C VAL A 42 -2.98 31.57 -5.34
N PRO A 43 -4.31 31.54 -5.14
CA PRO A 43 -4.98 30.34 -4.65
C PRO A 43 -4.81 29.22 -5.68
N GLN A 44 -3.80 28.38 -5.46
CA GLN A 44 -3.71 27.07 -6.10
C GLN A 44 -4.64 26.18 -5.28
N ASP A 45 -5.79 25.82 -5.83
CA ASP A 45 -6.61 24.73 -5.30
C ASP A 45 -5.75 23.46 -5.29
N GLY A 46 -5.14 23.17 -4.14
CA GLY A 46 -4.33 21.98 -3.96
C GLY A 46 -5.26 20.78 -3.96
N ALA A 47 -5.42 20.14 -5.12
CA ALA A 47 -6.31 18.99 -5.25
C ALA A 47 -5.88 17.89 -4.26
N ALA A 48 -6.74 17.62 -3.28
CA ALA A 48 -6.55 16.51 -2.35
C ALA A 48 -6.72 15.19 -3.12
N ILE A 49 -5.83 14.24 -2.86
CA ILE A 49 -5.91 12.90 -3.44
C ILE A 49 -5.93 11.84 -2.34
N SER A 50 -6.41 10.65 -2.69
CA SER A 50 -6.15 9.43 -1.94
C SER A 50 -5.57 8.37 -2.87
N VAL A 51 -4.79 7.46 -2.33
CA VAL A 51 -4.22 6.33 -3.09
C VAL A 51 -4.87 5.04 -2.59
N LEU A 52 -5.42 4.27 -3.50
CA LEU A 52 -5.91 2.92 -3.23
C LEU A 52 -4.78 1.92 -3.53
N ALA A 53 -4.33 1.20 -2.51
CA ALA A 53 -3.50 0.02 -2.69
C ALA A 53 -4.38 -1.21 -2.86
N VAL A 54 -4.07 -2.03 -3.85
CA VAL A 54 -4.76 -3.29 -4.14
C VAL A 54 -3.73 -4.41 -4.21
N GLY A 55 -3.80 -5.35 -3.27
CA GLY A 55 -2.93 -6.52 -3.18
C GLY A 55 -3.60 -7.76 -3.77
N GLY A 56 -2.85 -8.53 -4.55
CA GLY A 56 -3.36 -9.73 -5.21
C GLY A 56 -2.65 -11.03 -4.82
N LYS A 57 -3.13 -12.14 -5.39
CA LYS A 57 -2.51 -13.47 -5.25
C LYS A 57 -1.10 -13.55 -5.84
N SER A 58 -0.75 -12.68 -6.79
CA SER A 58 0.59 -12.67 -7.38
C SER A 58 1.66 -12.07 -6.47
N GLY A 59 1.31 -11.61 -5.25
CA GLY A 59 2.21 -10.86 -4.39
C GLY A 59 2.54 -9.45 -4.90
N LYS A 60 1.80 -8.98 -5.92
CA LYS A 60 1.92 -7.61 -6.42
C LYS A 60 0.93 -6.69 -5.71
N VAL A 61 1.33 -5.43 -5.56
CA VAL A 61 0.45 -4.33 -5.17
C VAL A 61 0.34 -3.37 -6.34
N SER A 62 -0.90 -3.05 -6.71
CA SER A 62 -1.22 -1.95 -7.64
C SER A 62 -1.72 -0.73 -6.86
N LEU A 63 -1.34 0.45 -7.35
CA LEU A 63 -1.61 1.73 -6.69
C LEU A 63 -2.43 2.61 -7.62
N TRP A 64 -3.60 3.04 -7.14
CA TRP A 64 -4.54 3.83 -7.91
C TRP A 64 -4.76 5.17 -7.24
N ARG A 65 -4.38 6.25 -7.93
CA ARG A 65 -4.61 7.62 -7.49
C ARG A 65 -6.05 8.01 -7.78
N MET A 66 -6.73 8.49 -6.75
CA MET A 66 -8.13 8.89 -6.77
C MET A 66 -8.19 10.35 -6.31
N PRO A 67 -8.59 11.29 -7.18
CA PRO A 67 -8.86 12.66 -6.76
C PRO A 67 -10.04 12.67 -5.78
N VAL A 68 -9.91 13.44 -4.69
CA VAL A 68 -11.02 13.65 -3.76
C VAL A 68 -12.00 14.63 -4.40
N PRO A 69 -13.29 14.27 -4.55
CA PRO A 69 -14.28 15.18 -5.10
C PRO A 69 -14.42 16.46 -4.26
N GLU A 70 -14.43 17.62 -4.90
CA GLU A 70 -14.71 18.91 -4.25
C GLU A 70 -16.16 19.03 -3.78
N CYS A 71 -17.08 18.30 -4.42
CA CYS A 71 -18.48 18.25 -4.04
C CYS A 71 -19.05 16.84 -4.25
N TYR A 72 -19.91 16.42 -3.33
CA TYR A 72 -20.71 15.20 -3.44
C TYR A 72 -22.14 15.60 -3.75
N SER A 73 -22.44 15.86 -5.02
CA SER A 73 -23.79 16.19 -5.49
C SER A 73 -24.23 15.24 -6.58
N VAL A 74 -25.45 14.73 -6.47
CA VAL A 74 -26.08 13.86 -7.49
C VAL A 74 -26.38 14.66 -8.76
N ASP A 75 -26.60 15.97 -8.63
CA ASP A 75 -27.06 16.85 -9.72
C ASP A 75 -25.91 17.58 -10.42
N GLN A 76 -24.75 17.70 -9.75
CA GLN A 76 -23.53 18.32 -10.30
C GLN A 76 -22.48 17.25 -10.60
N SER A 77 -22.75 16.42 -11.60
CA SER A 77 -21.75 15.54 -12.21
C SER A 77 -20.72 16.39 -12.99
N ARG A 78 -19.85 17.12 -12.28
CA ARG A 78 -18.59 17.58 -12.88
C ARG A 78 -17.77 16.32 -13.21
N VAL A 79 -17.19 16.31 -14.40
CA VAL A 79 -16.47 15.19 -15.04
C VAL A 79 -15.69 14.34 -14.02
N PRO A 80 -15.70 12.99 -14.11
CA PRO A 80 -15.12 12.14 -13.09
C PRO A 80 -13.66 12.51 -12.81
N ALA A 81 -13.34 12.60 -11.53
CA ALA A 81 -12.00 12.47 -11.00
C ALA A 81 -11.32 11.25 -11.65
N SER A 82 -10.48 11.46 -12.67
CA SER A 82 -9.91 10.35 -13.44
C SER A 82 -9.05 9.50 -12.51
N VAL A 83 -9.47 8.27 -12.30
CA VAL A 83 -8.69 7.27 -11.56
C VAL A 83 -7.47 6.92 -12.39
N VAL A 84 -6.28 7.03 -11.81
CA VAL A 84 -5.02 6.77 -12.53
C VAL A 84 -4.25 5.65 -11.83
N LEU A 85 -3.88 4.61 -12.57
CA LEU A 85 -2.91 3.62 -12.11
C LEU A 85 -1.53 4.29 -12.08
N ILE A 86 -0.99 4.52 -10.88
CA ILE A 86 0.28 5.23 -10.69
C ILE A 86 1.47 4.31 -10.47
N GLY A 87 1.24 3.00 -10.30
CA GLY A 87 2.31 2.03 -10.17
C GLY A 87 1.85 0.62 -9.85
N ILE A 88 2.69 -0.35 -10.18
CA ILE A 88 2.59 -1.75 -9.76
C ILE A 88 3.99 -2.18 -9.30
N PHE A 89 4.08 -2.85 -8.16
CA PHE A 89 5.34 -3.40 -7.69
C PHE A 89 5.17 -4.80 -7.08
N GLN A 90 6.23 -5.60 -7.16
CA GLN A 90 6.30 -6.90 -6.51
C GLN A 90 6.55 -6.68 -5.01
N ALA A 91 5.53 -6.88 -4.20
CA ALA A 91 5.64 -6.69 -2.76
C ALA A 91 6.10 -7.98 -2.07
N HIS A 92 5.59 -9.14 -2.45
CA HIS A 92 5.86 -10.44 -1.83
C HIS A 92 5.95 -11.54 -2.90
N ASP A 93 6.57 -12.68 -2.63
CA ASP A 93 6.60 -13.81 -3.57
C ASP A 93 5.37 -14.73 -3.41
N SER A 94 4.50 -14.43 -2.45
CA SER A 94 3.24 -15.11 -2.17
C SER A 94 2.07 -14.12 -2.06
N TRP A 95 0.88 -14.59 -1.67
CA TRP A 95 -0.35 -13.79 -1.73
C TRP A 95 -0.31 -12.61 -0.77
N ILE A 96 -0.74 -11.43 -1.21
CA ILE A 96 -0.94 -10.31 -0.30
C ILE A 96 -2.19 -10.57 0.55
N THR A 97 -2.04 -10.59 1.87
CA THR A 97 -3.12 -10.91 2.82
C THR A 97 -3.60 -9.71 3.61
N ALA A 98 -2.74 -8.72 3.87
CA ALA A 98 -3.11 -7.49 4.57
C ALA A 98 -2.29 -6.30 4.09
N ILE A 99 -2.90 -5.11 4.11
CA ILE A 99 -2.26 -3.84 3.76
C ILE A 99 -2.66 -2.77 4.78
N SER A 100 -1.68 -1.98 5.26
CA SER A 100 -1.91 -0.88 6.18
C SER A 100 -1.06 0.34 5.81
N TRP A 101 -1.55 1.53 6.09
CA TRP A 101 -0.90 2.80 5.74
C TRP A 101 -0.61 3.65 6.97
N ALA A 102 0.47 4.42 6.95
CA ALA A 102 0.70 5.49 7.91
C ALA A 102 1.34 6.71 7.25
N LEU A 103 1.00 7.91 7.74
CA LEU A 103 1.70 9.14 7.38
C LEU A 103 2.97 9.26 8.24
N LEU A 104 4.05 9.63 7.58
CA LEU A 104 5.31 9.98 8.21
C LEU A 104 5.57 11.46 7.98
N ASP A 105 5.81 12.16 9.08
CA ASP A 105 6.20 13.58 9.08
C ASP A 105 5.21 14.48 8.32
N SER A 106 3.93 14.43 8.72
CA SER A 106 2.81 15.15 8.09
C SER A 106 3.01 16.67 8.03
N ASP A 107 3.82 17.23 8.93
CA ASP A 107 4.05 18.68 9.05
C ASP A 107 5.31 19.14 8.27
N SER A 108 6.02 18.22 7.60
CA SER A 108 7.20 18.55 6.82
C SER A 108 6.89 19.09 5.43
N SER A 109 7.87 19.76 4.82
CA SER A 109 7.81 20.19 3.42
C SER A 109 7.84 19.01 2.43
N SER A 110 8.19 17.80 2.87
CA SER A 110 8.27 16.59 2.05
C SER A 110 7.63 15.41 2.78
N PRO A 111 6.30 15.41 2.98
CA PRO A 111 5.64 14.38 3.76
C PRO A 111 5.79 13.02 3.08
N GLN A 112 6.01 12.00 3.91
CA GLN A 112 6.25 10.64 3.48
C GLN A 112 5.09 9.75 3.89
N VAL A 113 4.93 8.63 3.19
CA VAL A 113 3.92 7.62 3.49
C VAL A 113 4.59 6.28 3.63
N LEU A 114 4.22 5.58 4.69
CA LEU A 114 4.52 4.18 4.91
C LEU A 114 3.37 3.32 4.40
N LEU A 115 3.72 2.28 3.67
CA LEU A 115 2.83 1.21 3.28
C LEU A 115 3.38 -0.07 3.89
N ALA A 116 2.59 -0.75 4.71
CA ALA A 116 2.92 -2.04 5.26
C ALA A 116 2.11 -3.10 4.49
N THR A 117 2.78 -4.16 4.03
CA THR A 117 2.15 -5.27 3.31
C THR A 117 2.49 -6.58 3.99
N ALA A 118 1.50 -7.45 4.16
CA ALA A 118 1.70 -8.79 4.70
C ALA A 118 1.36 -9.87 3.68
N SER A 119 1.98 -11.03 3.88
CA SER A 119 1.92 -12.16 2.95
C SER A 119 1.34 -13.42 3.60
N SER A 120 0.84 -14.32 2.76
CA SER A 120 0.46 -15.68 3.17
C SER A 120 1.65 -16.54 3.62
N ASP A 121 2.88 -16.15 3.30
CA ASP A 121 4.10 -16.79 3.82
C ASP A 121 4.53 -16.27 5.21
N GLY A 122 3.74 -15.37 5.82
CA GLY A 122 4.02 -14.81 7.14
C GLY A 122 4.97 -13.61 7.15
N SER A 123 5.54 -13.22 6.01
CA SER A 123 6.38 -12.04 5.92
C SER A 123 5.57 -10.75 5.93
N VAL A 124 6.16 -9.71 6.54
CA VAL A 124 5.67 -8.34 6.47
C VAL A 124 6.76 -7.45 5.89
N ARG A 125 6.41 -6.62 4.91
CA ARG A 125 7.33 -5.64 4.31
C ARG A 125 6.79 -4.24 4.51
N ILE A 126 7.69 -3.33 4.85
CA ILE A 126 7.42 -1.92 5.06
C ILE A 126 8.07 -1.15 3.92
N TRP A 127 7.27 -0.33 3.27
CA TRP A 127 7.62 0.44 2.10
C TRP A 127 7.49 1.92 2.40
N LEU A 128 8.38 2.73 1.82
CA LEU A 128 8.40 4.18 1.98
C LEU A 128 8.27 4.87 0.62
N ALA A 129 7.36 5.83 0.54
CA ALA A 129 7.20 6.72 -0.61
C ALA A 129 7.12 8.18 -0.18
N TYR A 130 7.50 9.08 -1.09
CA TYR A 130 7.30 10.52 -0.92
C TYR A 130 5.95 10.93 -1.52
N ASN A 131 5.18 11.76 -0.81
CA ASN A 131 3.88 12.23 -1.29
C ASN A 131 3.96 12.92 -2.65
N GLU A 132 5.02 13.70 -2.89
CA GLU A 132 5.22 14.38 -4.18
C GLU A 132 5.25 13.41 -5.37
N ILE A 133 5.86 12.24 -5.19
CA ILE A 133 5.98 11.22 -6.24
C ILE A 133 4.60 10.60 -6.51
N LEU A 134 3.84 10.32 -5.45
CA LEU A 134 2.47 9.78 -5.56
C LEU A 134 1.49 10.78 -6.19
N LEU A 135 1.70 12.08 -5.96
CA LEU A 135 0.91 13.17 -6.53
C LEU A 135 1.18 13.35 -8.03
N LYS A 136 2.45 13.32 -8.44
CA LYS A 136 2.89 13.69 -9.81
C LYS A 136 2.96 12.53 -10.80
N SER A 137 2.95 11.27 -10.34
CA SER A 137 3.07 10.11 -11.23
C SER A 137 1.92 10.07 -12.25
N SER A 138 2.25 10.14 -13.53
CA SER A 138 1.32 10.05 -14.67
C SER A 138 1.45 8.74 -15.46
N GLU A 139 2.58 8.04 -15.30
CA GLU A 139 2.90 6.80 -16.01
C GLU A 139 3.20 5.69 -15.00
N PRO A 140 2.74 4.44 -15.21
CA PRO A 140 3.04 3.31 -14.35
C PRO A 140 4.48 2.82 -14.57
N THR A 141 5.49 3.63 -14.24
CA THR A 141 6.91 3.28 -14.41
C THR A 141 7.73 3.52 -13.15
N HIS A 142 8.49 2.49 -12.76
CA HIS A 142 9.33 2.30 -11.57
C HIS A 142 8.72 2.69 -10.21
N THR A 143 8.89 1.78 -9.26
CA THR A 143 8.16 1.70 -8.00
C THR A 143 8.33 2.97 -7.15
N SER A 144 7.26 3.79 -7.02
CA SER A 144 7.25 4.99 -6.13
C SER A 144 7.56 4.67 -4.67
N PHE A 145 7.55 3.38 -4.34
CA PHE A 145 7.86 2.81 -3.05
C PHE A 145 9.24 2.15 -3.06
N SER A 146 10.02 2.47 -2.04
CA SER A 146 11.28 1.80 -1.71
C SER A 146 11.07 0.87 -0.52
N LEU A 147 11.68 -0.32 -0.54
CA LEU A 147 11.64 -1.23 0.60
C LEU A 147 12.44 -0.62 1.75
N LEU A 148 11.75 -0.24 2.82
CA LEU A 148 12.38 0.25 4.04
C LEU A 148 12.91 -0.94 4.85
N LYS A 149 12.07 -1.98 5.01
CA LYS A 149 12.37 -3.11 5.87
C LYS A 149 11.50 -4.32 5.59
N GLU A 150 12.07 -5.51 5.78
CA GLU A 150 11.34 -6.77 5.90
C GLU A 150 11.35 -7.23 7.36
N VAL A 151 10.18 -7.60 7.86
CA VAL A 151 9.93 -8.26 9.14
C VAL A 151 9.56 -9.70 8.81
N ALA A 152 10.57 -10.57 8.80
CA ALA A 152 10.37 -11.99 8.58
C ALA A 152 9.95 -12.67 9.90
N THR A 153 8.85 -13.40 9.87
CA THR A 153 8.45 -14.29 10.97
C THR A 153 8.91 -15.70 10.64
N VAL A 154 9.44 -16.43 11.63
CA VAL A 154 10.11 -17.73 11.43
C VAL A 154 9.11 -18.86 11.14
N ASP A 155 7.82 -18.64 11.42
CA ASP A 155 6.81 -19.68 11.52
C ASP A 155 5.99 -19.90 10.23
N PHE A 156 6.25 -19.15 9.15
CA PHE A 156 5.53 -19.22 7.86
C PHE A 156 3.99 -19.14 7.98
N VAL A 157 3.48 -18.65 9.12
CA VAL A 157 2.04 -18.58 9.38
C VAL A 157 1.48 -17.36 8.64
N PRO A 158 0.42 -17.52 7.84
CA PRO A 158 -0.20 -16.40 7.13
C PRO A 158 -0.56 -15.26 8.08
N VAL A 159 -0.21 -14.03 7.69
CA VAL A 159 -0.70 -12.84 8.41
C VAL A 159 -2.13 -12.57 7.99
N SER A 160 -3.04 -12.44 8.94
CA SER A 160 -4.46 -12.18 8.69
C SER A 160 -4.84 -10.70 8.86
N VAL A 161 -4.15 -9.98 9.72
CA VAL A 161 -4.41 -8.55 9.97
C VAL A 161 -3.11 -7.80 10.23
N LEU A 162 -3.07 -6.55 9.76
CA LEU A 162 -1.90 -5.68 9.86
C LEU A 162 -2.33 -4.27 10.23
N SER A 163 -1.65 -3.67 11.21
CA SER A 163 -1.83 -2.26 11.56
C SER A 163 -0.47 -1.59 11.74
N VAL A 164 -0.27 -0.48 11.04
CA VAL A 164 0.92 0.36 11.16
C VAL A 164 0.52 1.75 11.61
N ILE A 165 1.23 2.29 12.59
CA ILE A 165 1.05 3.68 13.05
C ILE A 165 2.40 4.34 13.29
N VAL A 166 2.46 5.65 13.08
CA VAL A 166 3.58 6.50 13.49
C VAL A 166 3.07 7.42 14.60
N PRO A 167 3.51 7.24 15.87
CA PRO A 167 3.01 8.07 16.96
C PRO A 167 3.48 9.52 16.82
N ALA A 168 2.56 10.48 16.98
CA ALA A 168 2.87 11.91 16.88
C ALA A 168 3.97 12.39 17.85
N LYS A 169 4.05 11.76 19.04
CA LYS A 169 5.08 12.08 20.05
C LYS A 169 6.47 11.53 19.71
N SER A 170 6.58 10.62 18.74
CA SER A 170 7.83 9.98 18.35
C SER A 170 7.82 9.67 16.85
N PRO A 171 7.90 10.68 15.98
CA PRO A 171 7.73 10.51 14.53
C PRO A 171 8.81 9.64 13.88
N HIS A 172 9.92 9.38 14.57
CA HIS A 172 10.99 8.47 14.12
C HIS A 172 10.71 7.01 14.45
N LYS A 173 9.64 6.72 15.20
CA LYS A 173 9.23 5.36 15.56
C LYS A 173 7.95 5.00 14.82
N MET A 174 7.92 3.77 14.35
CA MET A 174 6.74 3.12 13.79
C MET A 174 6.35 1.98 14.73
N HIS A 175 5.07 1.89 15.08
CA HIS A 175 4.52 0.72 15.75
C HIS A 175 3.80 -0.14 14.72
N LEU A 176 4.07 -1.45 14.78
CA LEU A 176 3.49 -2.43 13.87
C LEU A 176 2.87 -3.55 14.70
N ALA A 177 1.58 -3.80 14.46
CA ALA A 177 0.85 -4.93 15.00
C ALA A 177 0.56 -5.93 13.87
N VAL A 178 0.92 -7.19 14.10
CA VAL A 178 0.80 -8.29 13.15
C VAL A 178 -0.03 -9.40 13.78
N GLY A 179 -1.25 -9.61 13.29
CA GLY A 179 -2.10 -10.73 13.72
C GLY A 179 -2.03 -11.87 12.72
N LYS A 180 -1.79 -13.09 13.20
CA LYS A 180 -1.56 -14.28 12.39
C LYS A 180 -2.78 -15.19 12.36
N GLY A 181 -2.89 -16.00 11.31
CA GLY A 181 -3.97 -16.98 11.14
C GLY A 181 -3.97 -18.09 12.20
N SER A 182 -2.87 -18.27 12.94
CA SER A 182 -2.78 -19.13 14.11
C SER A 182 -3.54 -18.61 15.33
N GLY A 183 -4.00 -17.35 15.32
CA GLY A 183 -4.60 -16.69 16.48
C GLY A 183 -3.60 -16.00 17.40
N SER A 184 -2.30 -16.02 17.10
CA SER A 184 -1.29 -15.22 17.80
C SER A 184 -1.13 -13.83 17.17
N PHE A 185 -0.57 -12.89 17.93
CA PHE A 185 -0.18 -11.60 17.38
C PHE A 185 1.17 -11.13 17.92
N GLU A 186 1.80 -10.24 17.17
CA GLU A 186 3.11 -9.68 17.49
C GLU A 186 3.06 -8.16 17.44
N LEU A 187 3.78 -7.52 18.38
CA LEU A 187 3.97 -6.08 18.43
C LEU A 187 5.44 -5.73 18.22
N TRP A 188 5.67 -4.79 17.32
CA TRP A 188 7.00 -4.36 16.91
C TRP A 188 7.12 -2.84 17.01
N ILE A 189 8.26 -2.36 17.52
CA ILE A 189 8.66 -0.95 17.40
C ILE A 189 9.85 -0.89 16.46
N CYS A 190 9.70 -0.12 15.41
CA CYS A 190 10.73 0.08 14.41
C CYS A 190 11.19 1.52 14.45
N ASP A 191 12.48 1.76 14.62
CA ASP A 191 13.07 3.08 14.39
C ASP A 191 13.32 3.22 12.88
N ILE A 192 12.62 4.18 12.27
CA ILE A 192 12.63 4.43 10.84
C ILE A 192 14.01 4.94 10.39
N SER A 193 14.69 5.72 11.23
CA SER A 193 15.97 6.35 10.92
C SER A 193 17.13 5.36 10.98
N SER A 194 17.14 4.49 12.00
CA SER A 194 18.19 3.50 12.19
C SER A 194 17.89 2.16 11.51
N LYS A 195 16.69 2.00 10.93
CA LYS A 195 16.16 0.72 10.39
C LYS A 195 16.23 -0.44 11.40
N LYS A 196 16.36 -0.11 12.69
CA LYS A 196 16.44 -1.05 13.80
C LYS A 196 15.05 -1.41 14.26
N ILE A 197 14.86 -2.68 14.60
CA ILE A 197 13.59 -3.22 15.06
C ILE A 197 13.80 -3.86 16.42
N ASP A 198 12.95 -3.47 17.37
CA ASP A 198 12.84 -4.13 18.66
C ASP A 198 11.45 -4.80 18.71
N LYS A 199 11.43 -6.15 18.75
CA LYS A 199 10.21 -6.92 19.02
C LYS A 199 9.84 -6.67 20.48
N ILE A 200 8.65 -6.11 20.72
CA ILE A 200 8.19 -5.89 22.11
C ILE A 200 7.79 -7.23 22.74
N GLY A 201 7.24 -8.14 21.94
CA GLY A 201 6.96 -9.51 22.34
C GLY A 201 5.96 -10.21 21.41
N PRO A 202 6.03 -11.55 21.29
CA PRO A 202 4.91 -12.35 20.81
C PRO A 202 3.86 -12.49 21.93
N TYR A 203 2.58 -12.45 21.56
CA TYR A 203 1.47 -12.70 22.48
C TYR A 203 0.60 -13.81 21.90
N ASP A 204 0.62 -14.95 22.58
CA ASP A 204 -0.28 -16.08 22.29
C ASP A 204 -1.66 -15.76 22.86
N ALA A 205 -2.50 -15.11 22.06
CA ALA A 205 -3.84 -14.75 22.50
C ALA A 205 -4.78 -15.96 22.56
N HIS A 206 -4.55 -16.97 21.70
CA HIS A 206 -5.53 -18.04 21.46
C HIS A 206 -4.92 -19.43 21.16
N ASN A 207 -3.89 -19.87 21.90
CA ASN A 207 -3.55 -21.29 21.88
C ASN A 207 -4.76 -22.09 22.41
N GLN A 208 -5.51 -22.74 21.53
CA GLN A 208 -6.40 -23.82 21.93
C GLN A 208 -5.50 -24.95 22.41
N THR A 209 -5.62 -25.26 23.71
CA THR A 209 -5.02 -26.44 24.34
C THR A 209 -5.79 -27.69 23.96
#